data_AF-A0A5N5XCJ3-F1
#
_entry.id   AF-A0A5N5XCJ3-F1
#
_cell.length_a   1.000
_cell.length_b   1.000
_cell.length_c   1.000
_cell.angle_alpha   90.00
_cell.angle_beta   90.00
_cell.angle_gamma   90.00
#
_symmetry.space_group_name_H-M   'P 1'
#
loop_
_entity.id
_entity.type
_entity.pdbx_description
1 polymer ?
#
loop_
_entity_poly.entity_id
_entity_poly.type
_entity_poly.pdbx_seq_one_letter_code
_entity_poly.pdbx_strand_id
1 'polypeptide(L)'
;MTAAPRVLVVSGALSGVDDEFFGAHERMHRPVYARVVLSEEEVPQTFFTWSEGWGGECRLEVIITAQLNKNRHIFVTVNGKFYEGTSEATRDLADEQTQSALVPKGGLPIPFSLQFFNREPFGGDTATISVTFVNVVEE
;
A
#
# COMPACT_ATOMS: atom_id res chain seq x y z
N MET A 1 11.32 -21.93 25.41
CA MET A 1 9.98 -21.72 24.82
C MET A 1 10.16 -20.76 23.66
N THR A 2 9.78 -21.15 22.45
CA THR A 2 9.71 -20.22 21.31
C THR A 2 8.55 -19.26 21.53
N ALA A 3 8.76 -17.96 21.31
CA ALA A 3 7.66 -17.00 21.37
C ALA A 3 6.65 -17.31 20.26
N ALA A 4 5.35 -17.18 20.54
CA ALA A 4 4.29 -17.39 19.54
C ALA A 4 4.55 -16.55 18.28
N PRO A 5 4.11 -16.92 17.06
CA PRO A 5 4.21 -16.04 15.90
C PRO A 5 3.44 -14.73 16.07
N ARG A 6 3.74 -13.75 15.20
CA ARG A 6 2.92 -12.54 15.07
C ARG A 6 2.19 -12.53 13.75
N VAL A 7 1.00 -11.94 13.75
CA VAL A 7 0.27 -11.69 12.51
C VAL A 7 0.15 -10.19 12.31
N LEU A 8 0.63 -9.73 11.16
CA LEU A 8 0.27 -8.41 10.66
C LEU A 8 -1.04 -8.53 9.90
N VAL A 9 -2.02 -7.71 10.26
CA VAL A 9 -3.26 -7.54 9.49
C VAL A 9 -3.25 -6.16 8.87
N VAL A 10 -3.56 -6.09 7.59
CA VAL A 10 -3.73 -4.86 6.81
C VAL A 10 -5.19 -4.77 6.41
N SER A 11 -5.82 -3.61 6.65
CA SER A 11 -7.19 -3.35 6.18
C SER A 11 -7.36 -1.89 5.77
N GLY A 12 -8.17 -1.63 4.75
CA GLY A 12 -8.42 -0.27 4.27
C GLY A 12 -8.85 -0.26 2.81
N ALA A 13 -8.39 0.73 2.05
CA ALA A 13 -8.66 0.83 0.63
C ALA A 13 -7.55 1.54 -0.14
N LEU A 14 -7.51 1.26 -1.43
CA LEU A 14 -6.79 2.01 -2.45
C LEU A 14 -7.82 2.80 -3.25
N SER A 15 -7.47 4.01 -3.67
CA SER A 15 -8.33 4.82 -4.52
C SER A 15 -7.54 5.58 -5.55
N GLY A 16 -8.16 5.85 -6.69
CA GLY A 16 -7.60 6.65 -7.77
C GLY A 16 -8.66 7.55 -8.39
N VAL A 17 -8.21 8.68 -8.92
CA VAL A 17 -9.02 9.59 -9.73
C VAL A 17 -8.22 9.93 -10.96
N ASP A 18 -8.85 9.77 -12.11
CA ASP A 18 -8.39 10.26 -13.41
C ASP A 18 -9.21 11.52 -13.76
N ASP A 19 -8.51 12.64 -13.94
CA ASP A 19 -9.05 13.99 -14.08
C ASP A 19 -9.24 14.37 -15.55
N GLU A 20 -10.32 13.86 -16.13
CA GLU A 20 -10.69 14.17 -17.52
C GLU A 20 -11.06 15.65 -17.75
N PHE A 21 -10.38 16.31 -18.70
CA PHE A 21 -10.69 17.70 -19.10
C PHE A 21 -12.07 17.81 -19.78
N PHE A 22 -12.53 16.74 -20.43
CA PHE A 22 -13.85 16.65 -21.04
C PHE A 22 -14.53 15.32 -20.67
N GLY A 23 -15.51 15.38 -19.77
CA GLY A 23 -16.29 14.20 -19.41
C GLY A 23 -16.50 14.07 -17.92
N ALA A 24 -16.81 12.86 -17.47
CA ALA A 24 -16.86 12.54 -16.05
C ALA A 24 -15.54 11.87 -15.66
N HIS A 25 -14.95 12.32 -14.56
CA HIS A 25 -13.75 11.72 -13.99
C HIS A 25 -13.94 10.23 -13.69
N GLU A 26 -12.98 9.42 -14.12
CA GLU A 26 -12.97 8.00 -13.81
C GLU A 26 -12.35 7.78 -12.43
N ARG A 27 -12.88 6.78 -11.71
CA ARG A 27 -12.50 6.55 -10.30
C ARG A 27 -12.26 5.09 -10.03
N MET A 28 -11.21 4.83 -9.29
CA MET A 28 -10.90 3.52 -8.73
C MET A 28 -11.12 3.53 -7.22
N HIS A 29 -11.76 2.48 -6.72
CA HIS A 29 -11.82 2.19 -5.30
C HIS A 29 -11.72 0.69 -5.06
N ARG A 30 -10.68 0.27 -4.34
CA ARG A 30 -10.40 -1.13 -4.09
C ARG A 30 -10.25 -1.39 -2.58
N PRO A 31 -11.14 -2.17 -1.96
CA PRO A 31 -10.94 -2.56 -0.56
C PRO A 31 -9.72 -3.49 -0.42
N VAL A 32 -8.96 -3.30 0.66
CA VAL A 32 -7.78 -4.08 1.01
C VAL A 32 -8.05 -4.85 2.29
N TYR A 33 -7.80 -6.15 2.25
CA TYR A 33 -7.66 -6.98 3.43
C TYR A 33 -6.60 -8.05 3.17
N ALA A 34 -5.51 -8.02 3.94
CA ALA A 34 -4.42 -8.98 3.81
C ALA A 34 -3.82 -9.28 5.19
N ARG A 35 -3.23 -10.47 5.35
CA ARG A 35 -2.50 -10.82 6.56
C ARG A 35 -1.26 -11.63 6.26
N VAL A 36 -0.24 -11.52 7.11
CA VAL A 36 0.98 -12.33 7.05
C VAL A 36 1.38 -12.80 8.44
N VAL A 37 1.79 -14.07 8.53
CA VAL A 37 2.37 -14.67 9.73
C VAL A 37 3.88 -14.46 9.71
N LEU A 38 4.40 -13.83 10.75
CA LEU A 38 5.82 -13.57 10.96
C LEU A 38 6.31 -14.45 12.11
N SER A 39 6.93 -15.58 11.75
CA SER A 39 7.51 -16.56 12.68
C SER A 39 8.99 -16.31 12.96
N GLU A 40 9.71 -15.68 12.04
CA GLU A 40 11.15 -15.42 12.13
C GLU A 40 11.42 -13.94 12.38
N GLU A 41 12.33 -13.66 13.32
CA GLU A 41 12.78 -12.30 13.62
C GLU A 41 13.80 -11.85 12.58
N GLU A 42 13.79 -10.56 12.26
CA GLU A 42 14.74 -9.90 11.35
C GLU A 42 14.73 -10.45 9.91
N VAL A 43 13.71 -11.21 9.52
CA VAL A 43 13.48 -11.68 8.14
C VAL A 43 12.35 -10.86 7.49
N PRO A 44 12.63 -9.99 6.51
CA PRO A 44 11.59 -9.30 5.75
C PRO A 44 10.78 -10.28 4.90
N GLN A 45 9.47 -10.10 4.86
CA GLN A 45 8.54 -10.88 4.05
C GLN A 45 7.66 -9.94 3.24
N THR A 46 7.76 -10.03 1.91
CA THR A 46 6.78 -9.39 1.02
C THR A 46 5.55 -10.29 0.96
N PHE A 47 4.40 -9.76 1.34
CA PHE A 47 3.17 -10.54 1.47
C PHE A 47 1.99 -9.93 0.72
N PHE A 48 2.14 -8.72 0.20
CA PHE A 48 1.14 -8.06 -0.61
C PHE A 48 1.83 -7.35 -1.76
N THR A 49 1.48 -7.76 -2.97
CA THR A 49 1.84 -7.07 -4.21
C THR A 49 0.55 -6.89 -4.99
N TRP A 50 0.29 -5.67 -5.44
CA TRP A 50 -0.92 -5.35 -6.17
C TRP A 50 -0.63 -4.33 -7.26
N SER A 51 -1.41 -4.40 -8.32
CA SER A 51 -1.32 -3.55 -9.51
C SER A 51 -2.73 -3.41 -10.08
N GLU A 52 -3.19 -2.17 -10.28
CA GLU A 52 -4.52 -1.90 -10.82
C GLU A 52 -4.51 -0.60 -11.61
N GLY A 53 -5.17 -0.64 -12.76
CA GLY A 53 -5.40 0.50 -13.60
C GLY A 53 -6.80 1.08 -13.48
N TRP A 54 -6.95 2.31 -13.97
CA TRP A 54 -8.22 2.98 -14.18
C TRP A 54 -8.04 4.10 -15.21
N GLY A 55 -9.12 4.71 -15.68
CA GLY A 55 -9.00 5.82 -16.62
C GLY A 55 -8.63 5.39 -18.03
N GLY A 56 -8.33 4.10 -18.24
CA GLY A 56 -7.64 3.65 -19.43
C GLY A 56 -6.17 4.07 -19.49
N GLU A 57 -5.67 4.95 -18.63
CA GLU A 57 -4.28 5.47 -18.67
C GLU A 57 -3.52 5.51 -17.34
N CYS A 58 -4.22 5.43 -16.21
CA CYS A 58 -3.61 5.42 -14.88
C CYS A 58 -3.33 3.99 -14.40
N ARG A 59 -2.28 3.81 -13.58
CA ARG A 59 -2.00 2.56 -12.84
C ARG A 59 -1.32 2.83 -11.50
N LEU A 60 -1.77 2.16 -10.44
CA LEU A 60 -1.11 2.14 -9.14
C LEU A 60 -0.56 0.74 -8.86
N GLU A 61 0.73 0.67 -8.51
CA GLU A 61 1.37 -0.54 -8.02
C GLU A 61 1.77 -0.37 -6.55
N VAL A 62 1.52 -1.40 -5.74
CA VAL A 62 1.79 -1.37 -4.30
C VAL A 62 2.50 -2.65 -3.89
N ILE A 63 3.60 -2.51 -3.15
CA ILE A 63 4.32 -3.61 -2.50
C ILE A 63 4.37 -3.32 -1.00
N ILE A 64 3.93 -4.28 -0.19
CA ILE A 64 4.05 -4.23 1.27
C ILE A 64 4.96 -5.36 1.75
N THR A 65 6.00 -4.95 2.47
CA THR A 65 6.96 -5.84 3.14
C THR A 65 6.84 -5.65 4.64
N ALA A 66 6.83 -6.75 5.39
CA ALA A 66 6.80 -6.74 6.85
C ALA A 66 7.99 -7.50 7.44
N GLN A 67 8.50 -7.04 8.58
CA GLN A 67 9.58 -7.69 9.30
C GLN A 67 9.28 -7.65 10.81
N LEU A 68 9.37 -8.80 11.47
CA LEU A 68 9.26 -8.87 12.92
C LEU A 68 10.61 -8.50 13.55
N ASN A 69 10.63 -7.57 14.51
CA ASN A 69 11.86 -7.22 15.23
C ASN A 69 11.97 -7.97 16.56
N LYS A 70 13.15 -7.88 17.19
CA LYS A 70 13.47 -8.49 18.50
C LYS A 70 12.54 -8.03 19.65
N ASN A 71 11.96 -6.83 19.53
CA ASN A 71 10.98 -6.30 20.48
C ASN A 71 9.54 -6.73 20.15
N ARG A 72 9.36 -7.61 19.17
CA ARG A 72 8.07 -8.17 18.75
C ARG A 72 7.11 -7.13 18.14
N HIS A 73 7.66 -6.00 17.71
CA HIS A 73 7.00 -5.03 16.85
C HIS A 73 7.18 -5.46 15.40
N ILE A 74 6.27 -5.03 14.53
CA ILE A 74 6.34 -5.31 13.11
C ILE A 74 6.74 -4.02 12.41
N PHE A 75 7.89 -4.02 11.73
CA PHE A 75 8.26 -2.95 10.82
C PHE A 75 7.61 -3.23 9.47
N VAL A 76 6.82 -2.28 8.98
CA VAL A 76 6.12 -2.39 7.70
C VAL A 76 6.71 -1.35 6.77
N THR A 77 7.05 -1.73 5.55
CA THR A 77 7.45 -0.83 4.47
C THR A 77 6.44 -0.96 3.34
N VAL A 78 5.89 0.18 2.91
CA VAL A 78 5.01 0.29 1.75
C VAL A 78 5.77 1.05 0.68
N ASN A 79 5.95 0.43 -0.48
CA ASN A 79 6.40 1.07 -1.71
C ASN A 79 5.19 1.17 -2.64
N GLY A 80 4.87 2.39 -3.07
CA GLY A 80 3.84 2.65 -4.06
C GLY A 80 4.43 3.35 -5.27
N LYS A 81 3.96 2.97 -6.46
CA LYS A 81 4.33 3.57 -7.74
C LYS A 81 3.07 3.92 -8.51
N PHE A 82 2.95 5.18 -8.87
CA PHE A 82 1.86 5.70 -9.67
C PHE A 82 2.36 5.99 -11.09
N TYR A 83 1.64 5.45 -12.05
CA TYR A 83 1.90 5.55 -13.47
C TYR A 83 0.72 6.23 -14.15
N GLU A 84 1.02 7.07 -15.14
CA GLU A 84 0.04 7.75 -15.99
C GLU A 84 0.66 7.90 -17.38
N GLY A 85 -0.11 7.67 -18.43
CA GLY A 85 0.41 7.72 -19.80
C GLY A 85 -0.71 7.66 -20.82
N THR A 86 -0.60 6.77 -21.81
CA THR A 86 -1.64 6.60 -22.85
C THR A 86 -2.40 5.28 -22.73
N SER A 87 -2.03 4.47 -21.73
CA SER A 87 -2.67 3.19 -21.44
C SER A 87 -2.37 2.77 -20.00
N GLU A 88 -3.23 1.97 -19.36
CA GLU A 88 -2.95 1.38 -18.05
C GLU A 88 -1.73 0.44 -18.07
N ALA A 89 -1.27 0.02 -19.24
CA ALA A 89 -0.04 -0.74 -19.45
C ALA A 89 1.22 0.15 -19.54
N THR A 90 1.08 1.47 -19.36
CA THR A 90 2.19 2.42 -19.47
C THR A 90 3.33 2.10 -18.50
N ARG A 91 4.51 2.58 -18.84
CA ARG A 91 5.71 2.56 -18.00
C ARG A 91 6.15 3.95 -17.56
N ASP A 92 5.34 4.95 -17.89
CA ASP A 92 5.57 6.34 -17.58
C ASP A 92 5.24 6.55 -16.11
N LEU A 93 6.29 6.63 -15.29
CA LEU A 93 6.19 6.75 -13.84
C LEU A 93 5.96 8.22 -13.48
N ALA A 94 4.81 8.52 -12.89
CA ALA A 94 4.43 9.87 -12.47
C ALA A 94 4.93 10.18 -11.05
N ASP A 95 4.79 9.23 -10.12
CA ASP A 95 5.26 9.38 -8.73
C ASP A 95 5.65 8.03 -8.11
N GLU A 96 6.62 8.06 -7.20
CA GLU A 96 7.03 6.90 -6.41
C GLU A 96 7.31 7.33 -4.97
N GLN A 97 6.73 6.60 -4.03
CA GLN A 97 6.92 6.87 -2.61
C GLN A 97 7.15 5.58 -1.85
N THR A 98 8.07 5.65 -0.90
CA THR A 98 8.33 4.57 0.05
C THR A 98 8.25 5.14 1.45
N GLN A 99 7.42 4.54 2.30
CA GLN A 99 7.33 4.92 3.70
C GLN A 99 7.18 3.67 4.56
N SER A 100 7.71 3.77 5.78
CA SER A 100 7.64 2.70 6.76
C SER A 100 6.90 3.12 8.02
N ALA A 101 6.30 2.13 8.69
CA ALA A 101 5.64 2.28 9.98
C ALA A 101 6.09 1.18 10.94
N LEU A 102 6.22 1.53 12.22
CA LEU A 102 6.42 0.57 13.29
C LEU A 102 5.06 0.25 13.92
N VAL A 103 4.64 -1.01 13.84
CA VAL A 103 3.38 -1.50 14.40
C VAL A 103 3.66 -2.18 15.74
N PRO A 104 3.37 -1.49 16.88
CA PRO A 104 3.74 -1.97 18.19
C PRO A 104 3.06 -3.29 18.53
N LYS A 105 3.66 -4.04 19.45
CA LYS A 105 2.98 -5.16 20.08
C LYS A 105 1.77 -4.64 20.85
N GLY A 106 0.60 -5.22 20.62
CA GLY A 106 -0.58 -4.96 21.46
C GLY A 106 -1.91 -4.78 20.72
N GLY A 107 -1.94 -4.94 19.39
CA GLY A 107 -3.18 -4.92 18.62
C GLY A 107 -3.78 -3.53 18.41
N LEU A 108 -3.09 -2.45 18.80
CA LEU A 108 -3.53 -1.09 18.47
C LEU A 108 -3.38 -0.85 16.97
N PRO A 109 -4.46 -0.42 16.27
CA PRO A 109 -4.38 -0.12 14.84
C PRO A 109 -3.52 1.12 14.57
N ILE A 110 -2.59 1.01 13.63
CA ILE A 110 -1.74 2.10 13.16
C ILE A 110 -2.23 2.55 11.79
N PRO A 111 -2.83 3.76 11.67
CA PRO A 111 -3.24 4.30 10.39
C PRO A 111 -2.01 4.64 9.53
N PHE A 112 -2.15 4.48 8.22
CA PHE A 112 -1.10 4.72 7.25
C PHE A 112 -1.71 5.26 5.96
N SER A 113 -1.11 6.30 5.40
CA SER A 113 -1.59 6.90 4.16
C SER A 113 -0.43 7.39 3.30
N LEU A 114 -0.50 7.08 2.00
CA LEU A 114 0.34 7.66 0.96
C LEU A 114 -0.54 8.24 -0.14
N GLN A 115 -0.19 9.40 -0.65
CA GLN A 115 -0.92 10.08 -1.72
C GLN A 115 0.04 10.44 -2.85
N PHE A 116 -0.33 10.05 -4.07
CA PHE A 116 0.45 10.19 -5.28
C PHE A 116 -0.26 11.15 -6.22
N PHE A 117 0.52 11.90 -7.01
CA PHE A 117 0.01 12.91 -7.92
C PHE A 117 0.86 12.94 -9.18
N ASN A 118 0.23 13.14 -10.32
CA ASN A 118 0.97 13.57 -11.51
C ASN A 118 1.35 15.05 -11.37
N ARG A 119 2.59 15.37 -11.75
CA ARG A 119 3.17 16.71 -11.67
C ARG A 119 3.35 17.37 -13.03
N GLU A 120 2.93 16.72 -14.11
CA GLU A 120 2.98 17.30 -15.43
C GLU A 120 2.01 18.49 -15.56
N PRO A 121 2.30 19.45 -16.45
CA PRO A 121 1.37 20.54 -16.74
C PRO A 121 0.04 19.94 -17.22
N PHE A 122 -1.06 20.29 -16.55
CA PHE A 122 -2.41 19.71 -16.72
C PHE A 122 -2.66 18.34 -16.05
N GLY A 123 -1.74 17.82 -15.24
CA GLY A 123 -1.96 16.62 -14.42
C GLY A 123 -2.88 16.90 -13.24
N GLY A 124 -4.06 16.27 -13.24
CA GLY A 124 -5.02 16.26 -12.13
C GLY A 124 -5.13 14.88 -11.45
N ASP A 125 -4.49 13.86 -12.03
CA ASP A 125 -4.66 12.48 -11.63
C ASP A 125 -3.98 12.18 -10.31
N THR A 126 -4.67 11.36 -9.52
CA THR A 126 -4.23 11.03 -8.16
C THR A 126 -4.44 9.57 -7.84
N ALA A 127 -3.59 9.08 -6.95
CA ALA A 127 -3.77 7.79 -6.29
C ALA A 127 -3.58 7.94 -4.79
N THR A 128 -4.27 7.13 -3.99
CA THR A 128 -4.15 7.11 -2.54
C THR A 128 -4.16 5.69 -2.02
N ILE A 129 -3.21 5.39 -1.15
CA ILE A 129 -3.18 4.18 -0.32
C ILE A 129 -3.64 4.63 1.06
N SER A 130 -4.77 4.13 1.56
CA SER A 130 -5.25 4.42 2.92
C SER A 130 -5.57 3.13 3.65
N VAL A 131 -4.66 2.71 4.53
CA VAL A 131 -4.73 1.42 5.23
C VAL A 131 -4.43 1.57 6.71
N THR A 132 -4.77 0.52 7.45
CA THR A 132 -4.47 0.39 8.87
C THR A 132 -3.75 -0.92 9.10
N PHE A 133 -2.70 -0.87 9.91
CA PHE A 133 -1.90 -2.03 10.30
C PHE A 133 -2.17 -2.44 11.73
N VAL A 134 -2.33 -3.73 11.97
CA VAL A 134 -2.56 -4.30 13.30
C VAL A 134 -1.61 -5.47 13.55
N ASN A 135 -0.95 -5.48 14.70
CA ASN A 135 -0.06 -6.56 15.15
C ASN A 135 -0.75 -7.40 16.21
N VAL A 136 -1.22 -8.59 15.83
CA VAL A 136 -1.90 -9.56 16.69
C VAL A 136 -1.04 -10.80 16.94
N VAL A 137 -1.42 -11.62 17.91
CA VAL A 137 -0.88 -12.98 18.07
C VAL A 137 -1.61 -13.93 17.13
N GLU A 138 -0.92 -14.95 16.64
CA GLU A 138 -1.58 -16.14 16.11
C GLU A 138 -2.05 -17.00 17.29
N GLU A 139 -3.33 -17.37 17.31
CA GLU A 139 -3.92 -18.27 18.33
C GLU A 139 -3.54 -19.73 18.09
#